data_AF-A0AAU9UNF9-F1
#
_entry.id   AF-A0AAU9UNF9-F1
#
_cell.length_a   1.000
_cell.length_b   1.000
_cell.length_c   1.000
_cell.angle_alpha   90.00
_cell.angle_beta   90.00
_cell.angle_gamma   90.00
#
_symmetry.space_group_name_H-M   'P 1'
#
loop_
_entity.id
_entity.type
_entity.pdbx_description
1 polymer ?
#
loop_
_entity_poly.entity_id
_entity_poly.type
_entity_poly.pdbx_seq_one_letter_code
_entity_poly.pdbx_strand_id
1 'polypeptide(L)'
;MAANAAPITATDSLSQALKANIIPNQEYLLQGSVLDSAVEVLLHRLRGLCDNVDAGPETFDDQEVCFSLRDPNQQSTPLTLRVRKALDARDMPYQLRYIGQPDLGDKNRPTVVRSSLDIACSGMLIEFLNELGCRIEFEYSVKGYMFRKGRMKITVAKVFKISQSSMPPEPISQSYLVELSPALLPLSQSKP
;
A
#
# COMPACT_ATOMS: atom_id res chain seq x y z
N MET A 1 25.48 -13.67 -33.62
CA MET A 1 26.20 -13.59 -32.33
C MET A 1 25.39 -12.69 -31.42
N ALA A 2 24.60 -13.26 -30.49
CA ALA A 2 23.80 -12.51 -29.54
C ALA A 2 24.65 -12.24 -28.29
N ALA A 3 24.83 -10.96 -27.93
CA ALA A 3 25.52 -10.56 -26.73
C ALA A 3 24.68 -10.92 -25.51
N ASN A 4 25.25 -11.77 -24.66
CA ASN A 4 24.66 -12.24 -23.41
C ASN A 4 24.69 -11.09 -22.39
N ALA A 5 23.55 -10.45 -22.11
CA ALA A 5 23.46 -9.44 -21.07
C ALA A 5 23.58 -10.13 -19.70
N ALA A 6 24.64 -9.80 -18.95
CA ALA A 6 24.87 -10.33 -17.63
C ALA A 6 23.71 -9.97 -16.67
N PRO A 7 23.35 -10.88 -15.73
CA PRO A 7 22.29 -10.61 -14.77
C PRO A 7 22.69 -9.44 -13.87
N ILE A 8 21.90 -8.37 -13.92
CA ILE A 8 22.06 -7.19 -13.07
C ILE A 8 21.97 -7.67 -11.63
N THR A 9 23.08 -7.59 -10.89
CA THR A 9 23.17 -8.13 -9.53
C THR A 9 22.39 -7.19 -8.61
N ALA A 10 21.62 -7.71 -7.66
CA ALA A 10 20.79 -6.90 -6.74
C ALA A 10 21.57 -5.77 -6.04
N THR A 11 22.89 -5.94 -5.90
CA THR A 11 23.86 -4.96 -5.38
C THR A 11 23.99 -3.71 -6.26
N ASP A 12 23.93 -3.85 -7.59
CA ASP A 12 24.03 -2.72 -8.53
C ASP A 12 22.74 -1.91 -8.55
N SER A 13 21.58 -2.59 -8.45
CA SER A 13 20.28 -1.94 -8.28
C SER A 13 20.20 -1.18 -6.94
N LEU A 14 20.74 -1.74 -5.86
CA LEU A 14 20.85 -1.08 -4.56
C LEU A 14 21.73 0.18 -4.64
N SER A 15 22.86 0.06 -5.36
CA SER A 15 23.82 1.16 -5.54
C SER A 15 23.26 2.30 -6.41
N GLN A 16 22.43 1.99 -7.41
CA GLN A 16 21.69 2.99 -8.19
C GLN A 16 20.56 3.64 -7.38
N ALA A 17 19.85 2.88 -6.54
CA ALA A 17 18.82 3.41 -5.65
C ALA A 17 19.41 4.36 -4.59
N LEU A 18 20.57 3.99 -4.01
CA LEU A 18 21.35 4.83 -3.10
C LEU A 18 21.82 6.13 -3.77
N LYS A 19 22.28 6.07 -5.02
CA LYS A 19 22.63 7.27 -5.81
C LYS A 19 21.42 8.15 -6.16
N ALA A 20 20.21 7.59 -6.13
CA ALA A 20 18.95 8.30 -6.38
C ALA A 20 18.25 8.79 -5.10
N ASN A 21 18.87 8.68 -3.91
CA ASN A 21 18.25 8.93 -2.60
C ASN A 21 16.97 8.09 -2.34
N ILE A 22 16.83 6.96 -3.04
CA ILE A 22 15.77 6.00 -2.79
C ILE A 22 16.40 4.93 -1.90
N ILE A 23 16.20 5.05 -0.59
CA ILE A 23 16.61 4.02 0.35
C ILE A 23 15.68 2.82 0.12
N PRO A 24 16.23 1.62 -0.18
CA PRO A 24 15.40 0.43 -0.36
C PRO A 24 14.52 0.21 0.88
N ASN A 25 13.27 -0.19 0.65
CA ASN A 25 12.24 -0.41 1.68
C ASN A 25 11.81 0.86 2.45
N GLN A 26 11.99 2.06 1.88
CA GLN A 26 11.36 3.28 2.37
C GLN A 26 10.30 3.78 1.38
N GLU A 27 9.16 4.21 1.91
CA GLU A 27 8.13 4.89 1.13
C GLU A 27 7.95 6.34 1.59
N TYR A 28 7.80 7.22 0.61
CA TYR A 28 7.41 8.61 0.81
C TYR A 28 5.91 8.72 0.65
N LEU A 29 5.25 9.36 1.61
CA LEU A 29 3.80 9.42 1.65
C LEU A 29 3.34 10.85 1.97
N LEU A 30 2.36 11.31 1.21
CA LEU A 30 1.53 12.45 1.55
C LEU A 30 0.12 11.94 1.81
N GLN A 31 -0.44 12.30 2.97
CA GLN A 31 -1.79 11.92 3.35
C GLN A 31 -2.65 13.18 3.50
N GLY A 32 -3.89 13.07 3.07
CA GLY A 32 -4.94 14.05 3.26
C GLY A 32 -6.29 13.36 3.37
N SER A 33 -7.33 14.14 3.57
CA SER A 33 -8.70 13.63 3.57
C SER A 33 -9.62 14.58 2.82
N VAL A 34 -10.71 14.04 2.30
CA VAL A 34 -11.77 14.80 1.65
C VAL A 34 -13.12 14.33 2.18
N LEU A 35 -14.02 15.28 2.45
CA LEU A 35 -15.38 14.94 2.89
C LEU A 35 -16.16 14.25 1.77
N ASP A 36 -17.12 13.42 2.14
CA ASP A 36 -18.01 12.75 1.18
C ASP A 36 -18.70 13.74 0.22
N SER A 37 -19.04 14.94 0.69
CA SER A 37 -19.66 16.00 -0.12
C SER A 37 -18.76 16.57 -1.22
N ALA A 38 -17.43 16.46 -1.06
CA ALA A 38 -16.44 17.04 -1.97
C ALA A 38 -15.69 15.98 -2.79
N VAL A 39 -15.96 14.69 -2.55
CA VAL A 39 -15.23 13.59 -3.21
C VAL A 39 -15.44 13.60 -4.73
N GLU A 40 -16.65 13.86 -5.21
CA GLU A 40 -16.94 13.88 -6.65
C GLU A 40 -16.15 14.98 -7.37
N VAL A 41 -16.04 16.15 -6.76
CA VAL A 41 -15.26 17.27 -7.27
C VAL A 41 -13.77 16.90 -7.34
N LEU A 42 -13.25 16.23 -6.31
CA LEU A 42 -11.87 15.76 -6.30
C LEU A 42 -11.63 14.73 -7.41
N LEU A 43 -12.50 13.73 -7.54
CA LEU A 43 -12.38 12.69 -8.56
C LEU A 43 -12.43 13.29 -9.97
N HIS A 44 -13.32 14.25 -10.21
CA HIS A 44 -13.40 14.95 -11.49
C HIS A 44 -12.10 15.72 -11.80
N ARG A 45 -11.52 16.41 -10.83
CA ARG A 45 -10.24 17.12 -10.98
C ARG A 45 -9.08 16.16 -11.21
N LEU A 46 -9.03 15.05 -10.48
CA LEU A 46 -7.98 14.03 -10.64
C LEU A 46 -8.04 13.39 -12.03
N ARG A 47 -9.23 13.15 -12.59
CA ARG A 47 -9.39 12.68 -13.98
C ARG A 47 -8.78 13.63 -15.00
N GLY A 48 -8.90 14.95 -14.78
CA GLY A 48 -8.27 15.94 -15.68
C GLY A 48 -6.76 16.12 -15.48
N LEU A 49 -6.21 15.69 -14.35
CA LEU A 49 -4.81 15.88 -13.98
C LEU A 49 -3.93 14.64 -14.12
N CYS A 50 -4.53 13.44 -14.14
CA CYS A 50 -3.85 12.15 -14.15
C CYS A 50 -3.90 11.52 -15.54
N ASP A 51 -2.92 10.68 -15.86
CA ASP A 51 -2.71 10.15 -17.21
C ASP A 51 -3.69 9.01 -17.58
N ASN A 52 -4.51 8.54 -16.63
CA ASN A 52 -5.50 7.47 -16.81
C ASN A 52 -6.75 7.92 -17.60
N VAL A 53 -6.64 8.90 -18.50
CA VAL A 53 -7.78 9.54 -19.18
C VAL A 53 -8.53 8.56 -20.10
N ASP A 54 -7.83 7.58 -20.70
CA ASP A 54 -8.43 6.65 -21.67
C ASP A 54 -9.01 5.36 -21.05
N ALA A 55 -8.57 4.96 -19.84
CA ALA A 55 -9.01 3.71 -19.19
C ALA A 55 -10.08 3.92 -18.10
N GLY A 56 -10.41 5.17 -17.76
CA GLY A 56 -11.29 5.50 -16.64
C GLY A 56 -10.61 5.35 -15.27
N PRO A 57 -11.29 5.72 -14.18
CA PRO A 57 -10.75 5.57 -12.84
C PRO A 57 -10.64 4.09 -12.45
N GLU A 58 -9.44 3.64 -12.12
CA GLU A 58 -9.20 2.27 -11.66
C GLU A 58 -9.77 2.13 -10.24
N THR A 59 -10.87 1.39 -10.10
CA THR A 59 -11.42 1.09 -8.78
C THR A 59 -10.70 -0.10 -8.18
N PHE A 60 -10.56 -0.10 -6.85
CA PHE A 60 -10.06 -1.25 -6.12
C PHE A 60 -10.96 -1.57 -4.92
N ASP A 61 -11.06 -2.86 -4.61
CA ASP A 61 -11.73 -3.37 -3.41
C ASP A 61 -10.81 -4.36 -2.72
N ASP A 62 -10.26 -3.95 -1.57
CA ASP A 62 -9.30 -4.74 -0.81
C ASP A 62 -9.87 -5.11 0.56
N GLN A 63 -9.52 -6.30 1.03
CA GLN A 63 -9.67 -6.73 2.40
C GLN A 63 -8.30 -6.72 3.08
N GLU A 64 -8.19 -6.02 4.19
CA GLU A 64 -6.95 -5.96 4.98
C GLU A 64 -7.17 -6.55 6.38
N VAL A 65 -6.30 -7.49 6.74
CA VAL A 65 -6.24 -8.12 8.06
C VAL A 65 -4.97 -7.62 8.76
N CYS A 66 -5.10 -6.97 9.91
CA CYS A 66 -3.98 -6.49 10.69
C CYS A 66 -3.62 -7.48 11.81
N PHE A 67 -2.35 -7.87 11.84
CA PHE A 67 -1.74 -8.75 12.83
C PHE A 67 -0.78 -7.97 13.72
N SER A 68 -0.72 -8.34 14.99
CA SER A 68 0.32 -7.88 15.91
C SER A 68 1.07 -9.08 16.49
N LEU A 69 2.39 -8.93 16.58
CA LEU A 69 3.25 -9.84 17.33
C LEU A 69 3.85 -9.06 18.50
N ARG A 70 3.60 -9.57 19.71
CA ARG A 70 4.13 -9.01 20.96
C ARG A 70 5.16 -9.98 21.50
N ASP A 71 6.37 -9.48 21.74
CA ASP A 71 7.37 -10.24 22.48
C ASP A 71 7.02 -10.12 23.99
N PRO A 72 6.72 -11.23 24.68
CA PRO A 72 6.41 -11.20 26.12
C PRO A 72 7.59 -10.73 26.98
N ASN A 73 8.83 -10.78 26.48
CA ASN A 73 10.04 -10.46 27.23
C ASN A 73 10.59 -9.05 26.96
N GLN A 74 10.02 -8.29 26.01
CA GLN A 74 10.55 -7.00 25.60
C GLN A 74 9.44 -5.93 25.65
N GLN A 75 9.64 -4.84 26.39
CA GLN A 75 8.75 -3.66 26.38
C GLN A 75 8.89 -2.82 25.09
N SER A 76 9.16 -3.47 23.95
CA SER A 76 9.26 -2.81 22.65
C SER A 76 7.87 -2.68 22.01
N THR A 77 7.75 -1.73 21.09
CA THR A 77 6.54 -1.55 20.28
C THR A 77 6.20 -2.82 19.52
N PRO A 78 4.94 -3.28 19.56
CA PRO A 78 4.54 -4.52 18.90
C PRO A 78 4.81 -4.47 17.40
N LEU A 79 5.28 -5.58 16.84
CA LEU A 79 5.46 -5.72 15.40
C LEU A 79 4.10 -5.83 14.74
N THR A 80 3.76 -4.87 13.86
CA THR A 80 2.49 -4.87 13.13
C THR A 80 2.67 -5.33 11.69
N LEU A 81 1.93 -6.36 11.30
CA LEU A 81 1.91 -6.91 9.94
C LEU A 81 0.51 -6.75 9.35
N ARG A 82 0.42 -6.44 8.06
CA ARG A 82 -0.86 -6.31 7.35
C ARG A 82 -0.91 -7.31 6.21
N VAL A 83 -2.00 -8.05 6.13
CA VAL A 83 -2.26 -8.95 5.01
C VAL A 83 -3.37 -8.33 4.18
N ARG A 84 -3.06 -8.02 2.92
CA ARG A 84 -4.00 -7.48 1.95
C ARG A 84 -4.41 -8.56 0.95
N LYS A 85 -5.71 -8.61 0.66
CA LYS A 85 -6.32 -9.45 -0.37
C LYS A 85 -7.22 -8.59 -1.26
N ALA A 86 -6.97 -8.64 -2.57
CA ALA A 86 -7.85 -8.02 -3.55
C ALA A 86 -9.16 -8.84 -3.66
N LEU A 87 -10.31 -8.23 -3.40
CA LEU A 87 -11.62 -8.85 -3.51
C LEU A 87 -12.17 -8.81 -4.94
N ASP A 88 -11.75 -7.81 -5.71
CA ASP A 88 -12.07 -7.61 -7.12
C ASP A 88 -11.28 -8.56 -8.04
N ALA A 89 -10.04 -8.89 -7.69
CA ALA A 89 -9.16 -9.78 -8.44
C ALA A 89 -8.77 -11.01 -7.60
N ARG A 90 -9.67 -12.01 -7.52
CA ARG A 90 -9.47 -13.22 -6.70
C ARG A 90 -8.25 -14.07 -7.08
N ASP A 91 -7.74 -13.91 -8.30
CA ASP A 91 -6.55 -14.61 -8.79
C ASP A 91 -5.24 -13.97 -8.30
N MET A 92 -5.30 -12.78 -7.68
CA MET A 92 -4.13 -12.13 -7.12
C MET A 92 -3.67 -12.81 -5.82
N PRO A 93 -2.35 -12.98 -5.63
CA PRO A 93 -1.81 -13.53 -4.38
C PRO A 93 -2.08 -12.59 -3.20
N TYR A 94 -2.06 -13.16 -1.99
CA TYR A 94 -2.10 -12.36 -0.77
C TYR A 94 -0.85 -11.49 -0.70
N GLN A 95 -0.98 -10.27 -0.20
CA GLN A 95 0.16 -9.38 0.00
C GLN A 95 0.42 -9.23 1.50
N LEU A 96 1.58 -9.68 1.96
CA LEU A 96 2.08 -9.38 3.29
C LEU A 96 2.83 -8.06 3.24
N ARG A 97 2.37 -7.09 4.02
CA ARG A 97 2.95 -5.76 4.16
C ARG A 97 3.40 -5.53 5.59
N TYR A 98 4.66 -5.13 5.77
CA TYR A 98 5.14 -4.55 7.01
C TYR A 98 5.28 -3.03 6.85
N ILE A 99 4.75 -2.28 7.82
CA ILE A 99 4.86 -0.82 7.87
C ILE A 99 5.58 -0.46 9.17
N GLY A 100 6.76 0.14 9.06
CA GLY A 100 7.52 0.67 10.17
C GLY A 100 6.92 1.95 10.74
N GLN A 101 7.40 2.36 11.92
CA GLN A 101 6.99 3.64 12.49
C GLN A 101 7.38 4.79 11.57
N PRO A 102 6.53 5.82 11.40
CA PRO A 102 6.90 6.97 10.59
C PRO A 102 7.97 7.80 11.30
N ASP A 103 8.91 8.35 10.53
CA ASP A 103 9.89 9.31 11.03
C ASP A 103 9.21 10.67 11.30
N LEU A 104 8.34 10.75 12.30
CA LEU A 104 7.56 11.96 12.66
C LEU A 104 8.40 13.08 13.30
N GLY A 105 9.69 12.87 13.54
CA GLY A 105 10.54 13.76 14.33
C GLY A 105 11.16 14.95 13.58
N ASP A 106 11.22 14.91 12.26
CA ASP A 106 11.97 15.90 11.48
C ASP A 106 11.04 16.95 10.83
N LYS A 107 10.90 18.10 11.50
CA LYS A 107 10.10 19.24 11.00
C LYS A 107 10.61 19.82 9.67
N ASN A 108 11.84 19.49 9.27
CA ASN A 108 12.40 19.94 7.98
C ASN A 108 12.03 19.01 6.82
N ARG A 109 11.37 17.87 7.08
CA ARG A 109 10.93 16.97 6.01
C ARG A 109 9.56 17.37 5.48
N PRO A 110 9.42 17.62 4.16
CA PRO A 110 8.15 18.04 3.56
C PRO A 110 7.14 16.89 3.42
N THR A 111 7.56 15.64 3.61
CA THR A 111 6.77 14.42 3.38
C THR A 111 7.02 13.39 4.47
N VAL A 112 6.03 12.55 4.77
CA VAL A 112 6.20 11.42 5.70
C VAL A 112 7.09 10.36 5.04
N VAL A 113 8.06 9.84 5.79
CA VAL A 113 8.92 8.72 5.37
C VAL A 113 8.74 7.59 6.38
N ARG A 114 8.51 6.37 5.88
CA ARG A 114 8.41 5.17 6.72
C ARG A 114 8.98 3.95 6.01
N SER A 115 9.42 2.97 6.78
CA SER A 115 9.82 1.67 6.21
C SER A 115 8.60 0.90 5.73
N SER A 116 8.67 0.34 4.52
CA SER A 116 7.60 -0.42 3.90
C SER A 116 8.19 -1.62 3.17
N LEU A 117 7.67 -2.81 3.48
CA LEU A 117 8.12 -4.09 2.92
C LEU A 117 6.89 -4.85 2.44
N ASP A 118 6.83 -5.10 1.15
CA ASP A 118 5.71 -5.77 0.48
C ASP A 118 6.17 -7.09 -0.14
N ILE A 119 5.49 -8.18 0.19
CA ILE A 119 5.79 -9.53 -0.30
C ILE A 119 4.49 -10.19 -0.78
N ALA A 120 4.51 -10.78 -1.98
CA ALA A 120 3.44 -11.63 -2.46
C ALA A 120 3.56 -13.03 -1.84
N CYS A 121 2.45 -13.54 -1.30
CA CYS A 121 2.37 -14.78 -0.56
C CYS A 121 1.24 -15.68 -1.09
N SER A 122 1.38 -16.98 -0.81
CA SER A 122 0.36 -17.99 -1.13
C SER A 122 -0.82 -17.94 -0.16
N GLY A 123 -1.85 -18.75 -0.44
CA GLY A 123 -3.13 -18.73 0.27
C GLY A 123 -3.09 -19.12 1.76
N MET A 124 -2.02 -19.75 2.25
CA MET A 124 -1.91 -20.24 3.64
C MET A 124 -1.24 -19.21 4.59
N LEU A 125 -1.10 -17.96 4.15
CA LEU A 125 -0.38 -16.93 4.92
C LEU A 125 -1.01 -16.66 6.30
N ILE A 126 -2.34 -16.64 6.40
CA ILE A 126 -3.04 -16.33 7.65
C ILE A 126 -2.78 -17.41 8.70
N GLU A 127 -2.85 -18.69 8.31
CA GLU A 127 -2.58 -19.84 9.19
C GLU A 127 -1.13 -19.79 9.68
N PHE A 128 -0.18 -19.56 8.76
CA PHE A 128 1.22 -19.41 9.09
C PHE A 128 1.49 -18.27 10.09
N LEU A 129 0.87 -17.11 9.92
CA LEU A 129 1.02 -15.99 10.86
C LEU A 129 0.44 -16.32 12.25
N ASN A 130 -0.68 -17.03 12.30
CA ASN A 130 -1.26 -17.49 13.56
C ASN A 130 -0.34 -18.50 14.26
N GLU A 131 0.26 -19.44 13.52
CA GLU A 131 1.24 -20.41 14.06
C GLU A 131 2.52 -19.75 14.55
N LEU A 132 2.97 -18.65 13.93
CA LEU A 132 4.07 -17.82 14.41
C LEU A 132 3.75 -17.07 15.72
N GLY A 133 2.51 -17.14 16.21
CA GLY A 133 2.06 -16.44 17.41
C GLY A 133 1.59 -15.01 17.16
N CYS A 134 1.39 -14.61 15.90
CA CYS A 134 0.76 -13.34 15.61
C CYS A 134 -0.73 -13.40 15.96
N ARG A 135 -1.27 -12.31 16.51
CA ARG A 135 -2.69 -12.18 16.83
C ARG A 135 -3.34 -11.18 15.90
N ILE A 136 -4.52 -11.52 15.38
CA ILE A 136 -5.34 -10.59 14.60
C ILE A 136 -5.83 -9.49 15.56
N GLU A 137 -5.56 -8.23 15.25
CA GLU A 137 -6.09 -7.09 16.01
C GLU A 137 -7.42 -6.60 15.43
N PHE A 138 -7.48 -6.39 14.11
CA PHE A 138 -8.66 -5.91 13.43
C PHE A 138 -8.63 -6.21 11.94
N GLU A 139 -9.81 -6.17 11.33
CA GLU A 139 -10.03 -6.45 9.93
C GLU A 139 -10.93 -5.37 9.33
N TYR A 140 -10.62 -4.91 8.12
CA TYR A 140 -11.39 -3.89 7.42
C TYR A 140 -11.34 -4.09 5.92
N SER A 141 -12.34 -3.54 5.23
CA SER A 141 -12.36 -3.45 3.78
C SER A 141 -12.06 -2.03 3.35
N VAL A 142 -11.28 -1.87 2.29
CA VAL A 142 -10.95 -0.58 1.69
C VAL A 142 -11.45 -0.59 0.27
N LYS A 143 -12.29 0.39 -0.07
CA LYS A 143 -12.76 0.59 -1.44
C LYS A 143 -12.41 1.98 -1.91
N GLY A 144 -11.94 2.09 -3.14
CA GLY A 144 -11.47 3.37 -3.60
C GLY A 144 -11.19 3.44 -5.09
N TYR A 145 -10.57 4.57 -5.44
CA TYR A 145 -10.12 4.90 -6.77
C TYR A 145 -8.61 5.08 -6.76
N MET A 146 -7.95 4.56 -7.78
CA MET A 146 -6.53 4.72 -8.03
C MET A 146 -6.32 5.55 -9.29
N PHE A 147 -5.45 6.55 -9.18
CA PHE A 147 -5.02 7.40 -10.27
C PHE A 147 -3.51 7.36 -10.37
N ARG A 148 -2.99 7.46 -11.61
CA ARG A 148 -1.56 7.56 -11.88
C ARG A 148 -1.27 8.86 -12.60
N LYS A 149 -0.23 9.56 -12.15
CA LYS A 149 0.32 10.76 -12.81
C LYS A 149 1.84 10.59 -12.89
N GLY A 150 2.35 10.24 -14.05
CA GLY A 150 3.75 9.83 -14.23
C GLY A 150 4.15 8.72 -13.25
N ARG A 151 5.15 9.01 -12.40
CA ARG A 151 5.65 8.09 -11.36
C ARG A 151 4.91 8.21 -10.03
N MET A 152 3.75 8.85 -10.00
CA MET A 152 2.99 9.07 -8.76
C MET A 152 1.72 8.22 -8.79
N LYS A 153 1.45 7.55 -7.68
CA LYS A 153 0.21 6.84 -7.41
C LYS A 153 -0.61 7.66 -6.41
N ILE A 154 -1.84 7.96 -6.77
CA ILE A 154 -2.80 8.67 -5.93
C ILE A 154 -3.95 7.72 -5.67
N THR A 155 -4.27 7.47 -4.40
CA THR A 155 -5.38 6.61 -3.99
C THR A 155 -6.37 7.42 -3.19
N VAL A 156 -7.64 7.39 -3.60
CA VAL A 156 -8.76 7.99 -2.88
C VAL A 156 -9.63 6.86 -2.38
N ALA A 157 -9.59 6.59 -1.08
CA ALA A 157 -10.10 5.36 -0.50
C ALA A 157 -10.99 5.60 0.71
N LYS A 158 -12.01 4.76 0.87
CA LYS A 158 -12.88 4.73 2.04
C LYS A 158 -12.74 3.41 2.76
N VAL A 159 -12.65 3.50 4.07
CA VAL A 159 -12.48 2.35 4.95
C VAL A 159 -13.83 1.94 5.52
N PHE A 160 -14.13 0.66 5.41
CA PHE A 160 -15.34 0.02 5.87
C PHE A 160 -15.00 -1.01 6.94
N LYS A 161 -15.80 -1.03 8.00
CA LYS A 161 -15.73 -2.09 9.00
C LYS A 161 -16.37 -3.35 8.44
N ILE A 162 -15.70 -4.48 8.59
CA ILE A 162 -16.27 -5.77 8.21
C ILE A 162 -17.31 -6.16 9.27
N SER A 163 -18.57 -6.23 8.86
CA SER A 163 -19.66 -6.73 9.71
C SER A 163 -19.71 -8.25 9.62
N GLN A 164 -19.77 -8.93 10.77
CA GLN A 164 -19.95 -10.38 10.84
C GLN A 164 -21.40 -10.81 10.53
N SER A 165 -22.34 -9.86 10.54
CA SER A 165 -23.74 -10.09 10.17
C SER A 165 -23.95 -9.74 8.70
N SER A 166 -24.96 -10.34 8.08
CA SER A 166 -25.42 -10.15 6.68
C SER A 166 -25.79 -8.69 6.27
N MET A 167 -25.39 -7.71 7.07
CA MET A 167 -25.55 -6.29 6.83
C MET A 167 -24.47 -5.78 5.86
N PRO A 168 -24.78 -4.77 5.04
CA PRO A 168 -23.79 -4.12 4.19
C PRO A 168 -22.64 -3.53 5.02
N PRO A 169 -21.39 -3.53 4.50
CA PRO A 169 -20.23 -3.02 5.22
C PRO A 169 -20.41 -1.53 5.59
N GLU A 170 -20.24 -1.20 6.86
CA GLU A 170 -20.48 0.13 7.41
C GLU A 170 -19.23 1.01 7.28
N PRO A 171 -19.32 2.23 6.71
CA PRO A 171 -18.18 3.13 6.61
C PRO A 171 -17.75 3.63 7.98
N ILE A 172 -16.44 3.64 8.24
CA ILE A 172 -15.89 4.08 9.53
C ILE A 172 -15.91 5.61 9.66
N SER A 173 -15.91 6.33 8.53
CA SER A 173 -15.91 7.80 8.52
C SER A 173 -16.74 8.38 7.37
N GLN A 174 -17.09 9.66 7.49
CA GLN A 174 -17.75 10.47 6.45
C GLN A 174 -16.73 11.17 5.52
N SER A 175 -15.54 10.58 5.40
CA SER A 175 -14.45 11.11 4.59
C SER A 175 -13.75 10.00 3.82
N TYR A 176 -13.15 10.38 2.70
CA TYR A 176 -12.21 9.56 1.97
C TYR A 176 -10.79 9.94 2.38
N LEU A 177 -9.96 8.93 2.60
CA LEU A 177 -8.53 9.07 2.75
C LEU A 177 -7.92 9.27 1.37
N VAL A 178 -7.09 10.30 1.23
CA VAL A 178 -6.35 10.59 0.01
C VAL A 178 -4.88 10.37 0.32
N GLU A 179 -4.26 9.42 -0.37
CA GLU A 179 -2.85 9.13 -0.25
C GLU A 179 -2.14 9.35 -1.57
N LEU A 180 -0.97 9.97 -1.51
CA LEU A 180 -0.09 10.17 -2.64
C LEU A 180 1.27 9.60 -2.28
N SER A 181 1.71 8.65 -3.10
CA SER A 181 2.98 7.97 -2.95
C SER A 181 3.69 7.89 -4.30
N PRO A 182 5.02 7.86 -4.34
CA PRO A 182 5.73 7.42 -5.53
C PRO A 182 5.23 6.02 -5.88
N ALA A 183 4.83 5.83 -7.14
CA ALA A 183 4.58 4.51 -7.66
C ALA A 183 5.91 3.74 -7.61
N LEU A 184 6.02 2.82 -6.65
CA LEU A 184 7.03 1.78 -6.66
C LEU A 184 6.70 0.85 -7.83
N LEU A 185 7.02 1.27 -9.04
CA LEU A 185 7.17 0.33 -10.13
C LEU A 185 8.44 -0.46 -9.79
N PRO A 186 8.39 -1.80 -9.70
CA PRO A 186 9.61 -2.55 -9.89
C PRO A 186 10.19 -2.07 -11.23
N LEU A 187 11.49 -1.78 -11.27
CA LEU A 187 12.19 -1.37 -12.49
C LEU A 187 12.15 -2.43 -13.62
N SER A 188 11.35 -3.48 -13.50
CA SER A 188 11.08 -4.46 -14.53
C SER A 188 9.66 -4.26 -15.07
N GLN A 189 9.49 -3.44 -16.10
CA GLN A 189 8.74 -3.74 -17.34
C GLN A 189 8.96 -2.58 -18.32
N SER A 190 10.22 -2.33 -18.70
CA SER A 190 10.48 -1.82 -20.04
C SER A 190 10.23 -2.98 -21.00
N LYS A 191 9.02 -3.09 -21.53
CA LYS A 191 8.78 -3.98 -22.68
C LYS A 191 9.16 -3.19 -23.95
N PRO A 192 9.92 -3.79 -24.89
CA PRO A 192 10.41 -3.14 -26.11
C PRO A 192 9.30 -2.71 -27.06
#